data_AF-A0A9D2R1E2-F1
#
_entry.id   AF-A0A9D2R1E2-F1
#
_cell.length_a   1.000
_cell.length_b   1.000
_cell.length_c   1.000
_cell.angle_alpha   90.00
_cell.angle_beta   90.00
_cell.angle_gamma   90.00
#
_symmetry.space_group_name_H-M   'P 1'
#
loop_
_entity.id
_entity.type
_entity.pdbx_description
1 polymer ?
#
loop_
_entity_poly.entity_id
_entity_poly.type
_entity_poly.pdbx_seq_one_letter_code
_entity_poly.pdbx_strand_id
1 'polypeptide(L)' 'MSQFQQLDQLMERQDGMLRTGQALAAGISKPVFYQFVQSRGLEQAAHGIYLSKDAWVDAMYLLHLR' A
#
# COMPACT_ATOMS: atom_id res chain seq x y z
N MET A 1 3.02 -19.14 0.60
CA MET A 1 2.30 -17.87 0.38
C MET A 1 2.89 -17.20 -0.85
N SER A 2 2.06 -16.63 -1.72
CA SER A 2 2.54 -15.81 -2.84
C SER A 2 2.91 -14.41 -2.36
N GLN A 3 3.73 -13.68 -3.14
CA GLN A 3 4.10 -12.30 -2.84
C GLN A 3 2.86 -11.39 -2.77
N PHE A 4 1.84 -11.64 -3.60
CA PHE A 4 0.57 -10.89 -3.58
C PHE A 4 -0.22 -11.16 -2.29
N GLN A 5 -0.32 -12.41 -1.84
CA GLN A 5 -0.97 -12.74 -0.57
C GLN A 5 -0.28 -12.06 0.62
N GLN A 6 1.05 -11.94 0.58
CA GLN A 6 1.80 -11.25 1.62
C GLN A 6 1.54 -9.74 1.60
N LEU A 7 1.37 -9.12 0.41
CA LEU A 7 0.96 -7.72 0.29
C LEU A 7 -0.48 -7.49 0.75
N ASP A 8 -1.41 -8.39 0.41
CA ASP A 8 -2.80 -8.33 0.90
C ASP A 8 -2.81 -8.35 2.44
N GLN A 9 -2.07 -9.26 3.07
CA GLN A 9 -1.95 -9.30 4.54
C GLN A 9 -1.33 -8.04 5.15
N LEU A 10 -0.33 -7.44 4.49
CA LEU A 10 0.28 -6.20 4.95
C LEU A 10 -0.68 -5.02 4.86
N MET A 11 -1.54 -5.01 3.84
CA MET A 11 -2.56 -4.00 3.59
C MET A 11 -3.74 -4.12 4.56
N GLU A 12 -4.23 -5.33 4.80
CA GLU A 12 -5.29 -5.61 5.79
C GLU A 12 -4.87 -5.21 7.21
N ARG A 13 -3.60 -5.41 7.56
CA ARG A 13 -3.04 -5.02 8.87
C ARG A 13 -2.95 -3.50 9.09
N GLN A 14 -3.08 -2.71 8.04
CA GLN A 14 -2.98 -1.24 8.08
C GLN A 14 -4.19 -0.58 7.44
N ASP A 15 -5.37 -1.19 7.61
CA ASP A 15 -6.65 -0.60 7.24
C ASP A 15 -6.70 -0.14 5.77
N GLY A 16 -6.11 -0.93 4.87
CA GLY A 16 -6.10 -0.62 3.44
C GLY A 16 -4.92 0.23 2.98
N MET A 17 -3.97 0.56 3.87
CA MET A 17 -2.72 1.24 3.54
C MET A 17 -1.58 0.28 3.27
N LEU A 18 -0.79 0.58 2.24
CA LEU A 18 0.40 -0.17 1.89
C LEU A 18 1.57 0.77 1.57
N ARG A 19 2.73 0.52 2.18
CA ARG A 19 3.94 1.32 1.96
C ARG A 19 4.97 0.55 1.14
N THR A 20 5.65 1.24 0.23
CA THR A 20 6.72 0.64 -0.58
C THR A 20 7.86 0.10 0.30
N GLY A 21 8.19 0.79 1.40
CA GLY A 21 9.22 0.32 2.34
C GLY A 21 8.88 -1.01 3.01
N GLN A 22 7.61 -1.27 3.30
CA GLN A 22 7.17 -2.54 3.91
C GLN A 22 7.22 -3.69 2.91
N ALA A 23 6.84 -3.45 1.66
CA ALA A 23 6.99 -4.43 0.60
C ALA A 23 8.46 -4.81 0.41
N LEU A 24 9.36 -3.82 0.39
CA LEU A 24 10.80 -4.06 0.30
C LEU A 24 11.34 -4.84 1.50
N ALA A 25 10.95 -4.48 2.73
CA ALA A 25 11.33 -5.20 3.94
C ALA A 25 10.80 -6.65 3.97
N ALA A 26 9.66 -6.90 3.32
CA ALA A 26 9.08 -8.21 3.10
C ALA A 26 9.79 -9.02 1.99
N GLY A 27 10.86 -8.49 1.37
CA GLY A 27 11.59 -9.14 0.28
C GLY A 27 10.90 -9.03 -1.08
N ILE A 28 9.90 -8.16 -1.21
CA ILE A 28 9.12 -7.97 -2.43
C ILE A 28 9.75 -6.84 -3.25
N SER A 29 10.07 -7.12 -4.51
CA SER A 29 10.71 -6.16 -5.39
C SER A 29 9.75 -5.05 -5.82
N LYS A 30 10.30 -3.87 -6.19
CA LYS A 30 9.50 -2.73 -6.68
C LYS A 30 8.58 -3.09 -7.86
N PRO A 31 9.03 -3.84 -8.89
CA PRO A 31 8.16 -4.20 -10.01
C PRO A 31 6.92 -5.01 -9.57
N VAL A 32 7.12 -6.00 -8.69
CA VAL A 32 6.02 -6.81 -8.14
C VAL A 32 5.07 -5.95 -7.32
N PHE A 33 5.62 -5.04 -6.51
CA PHE A 33 4.82 -4.09 -5.73
C PHE A 33 3.93 -3.21 -6.61
N TYR A 34 4.49 -2.62 -7.67
CA TYR A 34 3.71 -1.77 -8.58
C TYR A 34 2.68 -2.57 -9.38
N GLN A 35 2.99 -3.81 -9.76
CA GLN A 35 2.02 -4.70 -10.37
C GLN A 35 0.86 -5.00 -9.41
N PHE A 36 1.15 -5.22 -8.12
CA PHE A 36 0.12 -5.40 -7.10
C PHE A 36 -0.76 -4.16 -6.95
N VAL A 37 -0.14 -2.98 -6.77
CA VAL A 37 -0.81 -1.67 -6.70
C VAL A 37 -1.78 -1.49 -7.88
N GLN A 38 -1.33 -1.78 -9.10
CA GLN A 38 -2.17 -1.68 -10.29
C GLN A 38 -3.29 -2.72 -10.30
N SER A 39 -2.99 -3.98 -9.94
CA SER A 39 -3.98 -5.07 -9.93
C SER A 39 -5.10 -4.89 -8.91
N ARG A 40 -4.81 -4.19 -7.81
CA ARG A 40 -5.76 -3.89 -6.72
C ARG A 40 -6.38 -2.48 -6.85
N GLY A 41 -5.95 -1.70 -7.83
CA GLY A 41 -6.44 -0.34 -8.05
C GLY A 41 -6.10 0.63 -6.90
N LEU A 42 -4.95 0.45 -6.26
CA LEU A 42 -4.53 1.33 -5.16
C LEU A 42 -4.12 2.70 -5.67
N GLU A 43 -4.49 3.75 -4.94
CA GLU A 43 -4.16 5.13 -5.26
C GLU A 43 -2.98 5.62 -4.42
N GLN A 44 -2.12 6.44 -5.01
CA GLN A 44 -0.99 7.01 -4.31
C GLN A 44 -1.44 8.19 -3.45
N ALA A 45 -1.36 8.02 -2.13
CA ALA A 45 -1.74 9.06 -1.16
C ALA A 45 -0.59 10.03 -0.86
N ALA A 46 0.64 9.51 -0.83
CA ALA A 46 1.86 10.25 -0.57
C ALA A 46 3.07 9.54 -1.19
N HIS A 47 4.27 10.10 -1.03
CA HIS A 47 5.49 9.45 -1.51
C HIS A 47 5.69 8.08 -0.83
N GLY A 48 5.57 7.00 -1.61
CA GLY A 48 5.72 5.64 -1.12
C GLY A 48 4.56 5.10 -0.28
N ILE A 49 3.40 5.79 -0.25
CA ILE A 49 2.18 5.37 0.46
C ILE A 49 1.04 5.21 -0.55
N TYR A 50 0.42 4.03 -0.53
CA TYR A 50 -0.68 3.65 -1.42
C TYR A 50 -1.87 3.16 -0.60
N LEU A 51 -3.08 3.44 -1.07
CA LEU A 51 -4.34 3.17 -0.36
C LEU A 51 -5.34 2.47 -1.28
N SER A 52 -6.16 1.58 -0.73
CA SER A 52 -7.36 1.12 -1.44
C SER A 52 -8.35 2.27 -1.61
N LYS A 53 -9.14 2.27 -2.69
CA LYS A 53 -10.25 3.21 -2.87
C LYS A 53 -11.27 3.16 -1.73
N ASP A 54 -11.42 1.98 -1.12
CA ASP A 54 -12.33 1.76 0.00
C ASP A 54 -11.69 2.14 1.34
N ALA A 55 -10.37 2.35 1.38
CA ALA A 55 -9.67 2.84 2.54
C ALA A 55 -9.96 4.34 2.70
N TRP A 56 -10.95 4.66 3.52
CA TRP A 56 -11.21 6.03 3.97
C TRP A 56 -9.98 6.54 4.72
N VAL A 57 -9.13 7.30 4.03
CA VAL A 57 -8.17 8.16 4.70
C VAL A 57 -8.83 9.52 4.82
N ASP A 58 -9.17 9.87 6.06
CA ASP A 58 -9.55 11.24 6.43
C ASP A 58 -8.57 12.20 5.76
N ALA A 59 -9.05 13.02 4.82
CA ALA A 59 -8.21 13.96 4.08
C ALA A 59 -7.40 14.90 5.02
N MET A 60 -7.90 15.10 6.25
CA MET A 60 -7.20 15.79 7.34
C MET A 60 -5.91 15.08 7.81
N TYR A 61 -5.84 13.74 7.81
CA TYR A 61 -4.65 12.98 8.21
C TYR A 61 -3.48 13.16 7.21
N LEU A 62 -3.79 13.26 5.91
CA LEU A 62 -2.78 13.47 4.88
C LEU A 62 -2.15 14.87 4.93
N LEU A 63 -2.92 15.88 5.32
CA LEU A 63 -2.43 17.25 5.48
C LEU A 63 -1.45 17.41 6.67
N HIS A 64 -1.54 16.54 7.67
CA HIS A 64 -0.72 16.61 8.89
C HIS A 64 0.61 15.83 8.79
N LEU A 65 0.85 15.12 7.68
CA LEU A 65 2.08 14.35 7.42
C LEU A 65 3.14 15.14 6.63
N ARG A 66 2.89 16.43 6.34
CA ARG A 66 3.85 17.38 5.76
C ARG A 66 4.78 17.94 6.83
#